data_AF-A0A972F9N4-F1
#
_entry.id   AF-A0A972F9N4-F1
#
_cell.length_a   1.000
_cell.length_b   1.000
_cell.length_c   1.000
_cell.angle_alpha   90.00
_cell.angle_beta   90.00
_cell.angle_gamma   90.00
#
_symmetry.space_group_name_H-M   'P 1'
#
loop_
_entity.id
_entity.type
_entity.pdbx_description
1 polymer ?
#
loop_
_entity_poly.entity_id
_entity_poly.type
_entity_poly.pdbx_seq_one_letter_code
_entity_poly.pdbx_strand_id
1 'polypeptide(L)'
;MSTPQEELVEGIEHLRPMMEANGFEFSLGETGIGSGGTFAVGQFQRDDRILAFSVRYGLGLVEYKVGQSRITHEDFLRYSGAWGNHACPNFGGTIQASFAALKQDLANHFSVFLSGKDEEFLAVVRDRDAEPNKFKGLAALGGRR
;
A
#
# COMPACT_ATOMS: atom_id res chain seq x y z
N MET A 1 24.18 -3.81 9.90
CA MET A 1 23.05 -3.72 8.95
C MET A 1 21.80 -3.99 9.75
N SER A 2 20.80 -3.13 9.63
CA SER A 2 19.49 -3.33 10.27
C SER A 2 18.80 -4.56 9.66
N THR A 3 18.04 -5.27 10.47
CA THR A 3 17.17 -6.36 10.02
C THR A 3 15.93 -5.78 9.34
N PRO A 4 15.27 -6.52 8.44
CA PRO A 4 14.00 -6.09 7.83
C PRO A 4 12.91 -5.75 8.86
N GLN A 5 12.93 -6.39 10.04
CA GLN A 5 12.03 -6.06 11.14
C GLN A 5 12.33 -4.69 11.74
N GLU A 6 13.60 -4.37 12.00
CA GLU A 6 14.01 -3.06 12.50
C GLU A 6 13.66 -1.95 11.48
N GLU A 7 13.94 -2.18 10.20
CA GLU A 7 13.58 -1.26 9.10
C GLU A 7 12.07 -1.04 9.00
N LEU A 8 11.28 -2.10 9.23
CA LEU A 8 9.82 -2.00 9.24
C LEU A 8 9.34 -1.19 10.45
N VAL A 9 9.85 -1.49 11.65
CA VAL A 9 9.48 -0.78 12.88
C VAL A 9 9.86 0.70 12.80
N GLU A 10 11.01 1.04 12.24
CA GLU A 10 11.38 2.44 11.99
C GLU A 10 10.45 3.07 10.93
N GLY A 11 10.22 2.35 9.83
CA GLY A 11 9.40 2.82 8.73
C GLY A 11 7.96 3.18 9.12
N ILE A 12 7.33 2.38 9.99
CA ILE A 12 5.96 2.63 10.41
C ILE A 12 5.81 3.88 11.30
N GLU A 13 6.88 4.38 11.93
CA GLU A 13 6.82 5.65 12.67
C GLU A 13 6.48 6.84 11.76
N HIS A 14 6.75 6.74 10.45
CA HIS A 14 6.29 7.73 9.49
C HIS A 14 4.76 7.72 9.34
N LEU A 15 4.14 6.53 9.38
CA LEU A 15 2.71 6.32 9.14
C LEU A 15 1.89 6.44 10.42
N ARG A 16 2.45 6.01 11.55
CA ARG A 16 1.77 5.78 12.83
C ARG A 16 0.86 6.95 13.24
N PRO A 17 1.29 8.23 13.27
CA PRO A 17 0.41 9.31 13.71
C PRO A 17 -0.86 9.47 12.86
N MET A 18 -0.74 9.24 11.55
CA MET A 18 -1.89 9.34 10.63
C MET A 18 -2.82 8.14 10.78
N MET A 19 -2.26 6.94 10.88
CA MET A 19 -3.02 5.71 10.99
C MET A 19 -3.79 5.66 12.32
N GLU A 20 -3.11 5.95 13.43
CA GLU A 20 -3.71 5.99 14.77
C GLU A 20 -4.76 7.09 14.90
N ALA A 21 -4.56 8.28 14.30
CA ALA A 21 -5.58 9.33 14.26
C ALA A 21 -6.85 8.91 13.50
N ASN A 22 -6.75 7.93 12.60
CA ASN A 22 -7.88 7.32 11.92
C ASN A 22 -8.37 6.03 12.60
N GLY A 23 -7.88 5.70 13.80
CA GLY A 23 -8.32 4.53 14.58
C GLY A 23 -7.74 3.19 14.10
N PHE A 24 -6.66 3.21 13.32
CA PHE A 24 -5.94 1.99 12.98
C PHE A 24 -4.90 1.65 14.03
N GLU A 25 -4.78 0.36 14.34
CA GLU A 25 -3.76 -0.18 15.22
C GLU A 25 -2.73 -0.96 14.41
N PHE A 26 -1.46 -0.79 14.76
CA PHE A 26 -0.38 -1.52 14.13
C PHE A 26 -0.15 -2.88 14.80
N SER A 27 0.06 -3.92 14.00
CA SER A 27 0.57 -5.21 14.47
C SER A 27 1.70 -5.70 13.57
N LEU A 28 2.79 -6.14 14.19
CA LEU A 28 3.84 -6.87 13.50
C LEU A 28 3.34 -8.29 13.19
N GLY A 29 3.48 -8.71 11.95
CA GLY A 29 3.09 -10.04 11.48
C GLY A 29 4.29 -10.99 11.41
N GLU A 30 4.32 -11.80 10.35
CA GLU A 30 5.38 -12.78 10.12
C GLU A 30 6.75 -12.12 9.89
N THR A 31 7.78 -12.67 10.52
CA THR A 31 9.19 -12.37 10.25
C THR A 31 9.92 -13.67 10.00
N GLY A 32 10.85 -13.69 9.04
CA GLY A 32 11.56 -14.94 8.75
C GLY A 32 12.58 -14.85 7.64
N ILE A 33 13.10 -16.00 7.25
CA ILE A 33 14.03 -16.17 6.13
C ILE A 33 13.31 -17.02 5.07
N GLY A 34 13.18 -16.48 3.86
CA GLY A 34 12.65 -17.20 2.70
C GLY A 34 13.67 -17.33 1.58
N SER A 35 13.25 -17.87 0.44
CA SER A 35 14.12 -18.10 -0.74
C SER A 35 14.82 -16.85 -1.28
N GLY A 36 14.24 -15.67 -1.11
CA GLY A 36 14.85 -14.38 -1.43
C GLY A 36 15.49 -13.68 -0.23
N GLY A 37 15.78 -14.35 0.89
CA GLY A 37 16.37 -13.74 2.10
C GLY A 37 15.38 -13.32 3.18
N THR A 38 15.86 -12.56 4.17
CA THR A 38 15.10 -12.16 5.37
C THR A 38 13.99 -11.18 5.02
N PHE A 39 12.84 -11.29 5.68
CA PHE A 39 11.69 -10.41 5.50
C PHE A 39 10.96 -10.15 6.82
N ALA A 40 10.16 -9.08 6.83
CA ALA A 40 9.19 -8.79 7.87
C ALA A 40 7.87 -8.32 7.24
N VAL A 41 6.75 -8.65 7.88
CA VAL A 41 5.40 -8.24 7.48
C VAL A 41 4.80 -7.39 8.59
N GLY A 42 4.08 -6.35 8.22
CA GLY A 42 3.35 -5.50 9.14
C GLY A 42 1.98 -5.15 8.57
N GLN A 43 1.06 -4.82 9.47
CA GLN A 43 -0.25 -4.34 9.07
C GLN A 43 -0.78 -3.28 10.03
N PHE A 44 -1.60 -2.39 9.50
CA PHE A 44 -2.51 -1.53 10.25
C PHE A 44 -3.93 -2.05 10.06
N GLN A 45 -4.70 -2.17 11.14
CA GLN A 45 -6.07 -2.64 11.11
C GLN A 45 -7.03 -1.73 11.87
N ARG A 46 -8.20 -1.48 11.29
CA ARG A 46 -9.37 -0.90 11.96
C ARG A 46 -10.60 -1.67 11.49
N ASP A 47 -11.29 -2.34 12.41
CA ASP A 47 -12.43 -3.21 12.10
C ASP A 47 -12.08 -4.21 10.97
N ASP A 48 -12.77 -4.12 9.84
CA ASP A 48 -12.57 -4.96 8.65
C ASP A 48 -11.65 -4.31 7.59
N ARG A 49 -11.04 -3.15 7.91
CA ARG A 49 -10.08 -2.45 7.06
C ARG A 49 -8.65 -2.80 7.44
N ILE A 50 -7.87 -3.27 6.47
CA ILE A 50 -6.48 -3.66 6.69
C ILE A 50 -5.59 -3.03 5.61
N LEU A 51 -4.52 -2.39 6.05
CA LEU A 51 -3.38 -1.99 5.23
C LEU A 51 -2.21 -2.93 5.59
N ALA A 52 -1.82 -3.81 4.68
CA ALA A 52 -0.74 -4.77 4.89
C ALA A 52 0.44 -4.48 3.95
N PHE A 53 1.66 -4.69 4.45
CA PHE A 53 2.88 -4.50 3.68
C PHE A 53 4.01 -5.39 4.21
N SER A 54 5.04 -5.56 3.38
CA SER A 54 6.24 -6.33 3.73
C SER A 54 7.49 -5.51 3.50
N VAL A 55 8.57 -5.82 4.24
CA VAL A 55 9.90 -5.28 4.02
C VAL A 55 10.85 -6.41 3.68
N ARG A 56 11.51 -6.28 2.52
CA ARG A 56 12.56 -7.20 2.03
C ARG A 56 13.47 -6.45 1.05
N TYR A 57 14.66 -6.07 1.49
CA TYR A 57 15.59 -5.17 0.77
C TYR A 57 14.98 -3.80 0.35
N GLY A 58 13.73 -3.53 0.71
CA GLY A 58 12.88 -2.45 0.21
C GLY A 58 11.47 -2.60 0.78
N LEU A 59 10.63 -1.58 0.64
CA LEU A 59 9.20 -1.70 0.89
C LEU A 59 8.57 -2.55 -0.23
N GLY A 60 8.02 -3.69 0.13
CA GLY A 60 7.39 -4.64 -0.77
C GLY A 60 5.95 -4.28 -1.13
N LEU A 61 5.17 -5.28 -1.52
CA LEU A 61 3.77 -5.08 -1.91
C LEU A 61 2.98 -4.45 -0.76
N VAL A 62 2.28 -3.36 -1.06
CA VAL A 62 1.31 -2.70 -0.17
C VAL A 62 -0.10 -3.06 -0.65
N GLU A 63 -0.87 -3.70 0.20
CA GLU A 63 -2.23 -4.18 -0.08
C GLU A 63 -3.24 -3.57 0.89
N TYR A 64 -4.41 -3.21 0.36
CA TYR A 64 -5.55 -2.67 1.09
C TYR A 64 -6.69 -3.68 1.04
N LYS A 65 -7.37 -3.85 2.17
CA LYS A 65 -8.53 -4.72 2.30
C LYS A 65 -9.67 -4.01 3.02
N VAL A 66 -10.89 -4.23 2.55
CA VAL A 66 -12.16 -3.87 3.22
C VAL A 66 -13.10 -5.06 3.06
N GLY A 67 -13.55 -5.64 4.17
CA GLY A 67 -14.34 -6.87 4.17
C GLY A 67 -13.62 -8.04 3.48
N GLN A 68 -14.12 -8.51 2.35
CA GLN A 68 -13.50 -9.57 1.52
C GLN A 68 -12.77 -9.02 0.29
N SER A 69 -12.89 -7.73 0.02
CA SER A 69 -12.31 -7.07 -1.15
C SER A 69 -10.89 -6.62 -0.87
N ARG A 70 -10.00 -6.79 -1.85
CA ARG A 70 -8.59 -6.39 -1.76
C ARG A 70 -8.09 -5.73 -3.02
N ILE A 71 -7.17 -4.79 -2.87
CA ILE A 71 -6.52 -4.09 -3.98
C ILE A 71 -5.10 -3.68 -3.59
N THR A 72 -4.18 -3.72 -4.55
CA THR A 72 -2.82 -3.24 -4.33
C THR A 72 -2.79 -1.71 -4.36
N HIS A 73 -1.81 -1.09 -3.70
CA HIS A 73 -1.59 0.36 -3.76
C HIS A 73 -1.55 0.88 -5.20
N GLU A 74 -0.78 0.18 -6.01
CA GLU A 74 -0.56 0.43 -7.42
C GLU A 74 -1.85 0.35 -8.25
N ASP A 75 -2.65 -0.70 -8.08
CA ASP A 75 -3.92 -0.81 -8.78
C ASP A 75 -4.87 0.31 -8.29
N PHE A 76 -4.97 0.55 -6.99
CA PHE A 76 -5.86 1.58 -6.46
C PHE A 76 -5.58 2.97 -7.08
N LEU A 77 -4.31 3.38 -7.12
CA LEU A 77 -3.91 4.65 -7.74
C LEU A 77 -4.25 4.73 -9.24
N ARG A 78 -4.13 3.61 -9.97
CA ARG A 78 -4.46 3.57 -11.40
C ARG A 78 -5.96 3.67 -11.65
N TYR A 79 -6.76 2.90 -10.92
CA TYR A 79 -8.22 2.89 -11.10
C TYR A 79 -8.91 4.12 -10.51
N SER A 80 -8.30 4.80 -9.52
CA SER A 80 -8.78 6.09 -9.03
C SER A 80 -8.32 7.29 -9.89
N GLY A 81 -7.42 7.07 -10.86
CA GLY A 81 -6.84 8.14 -11.69
C GLY A 81 -5.70 8.94 -11.01
N ALA A 82 -5.32 8.57 -9.79
CA ALA A 82 -4.25 9.20 -9.01
C ALA A 82 -2.83 8.80 -9.44
N TRP A 83 -2.66 7.82 -10.34
CA TRP A 83 -1.35 7.33 -10.77
C TRP A 83 -0.42 8.41 -11.34
N GLY A 84 -0.92 9.50 -11.91
CA GLY A 84 -0.06 10.60 -12.38
C GLY A 84 0.66 11.37 -11.27
N ASN A 85 0.19 11.28 -10.02
CA ASN A 85 0.60 12.11 -8.90
C ASN A 85 0.97 11.27 -7.66
N HIS A 86 1.44 10.03 -7.86
CA HIS A 86 1.86 9.16 -6.76
C HIS A 86 3.32 9.39 -6.36
N ALA A 87 3.65 9.07 -5.12
CA ALA A 87 5.01 9.06 -4.61
C ALA A 87 5.59 7.63 -4.46
N CYS A 88 4.73 6.63 -4.25
CA CYS A 88 5.07 5.22 -4.05
C CYS A 88 4.60 4.37 -5.25
N PRO A 89 5.46 3.53 -5.86
CA PRO A 89 6.79 3.13 -5.40
C PRO A 89 7.90 4.17 -5.63
N ASN A 90 8.73 4.38 -4.61
CA ASN A 90 9.88 5.29 -4.63
C ASN A 90 11.16 4.55 -5.11
N PHE A 91 11.25 4.28 -6.41
CA PHE A 91 12.35 3.50 -6.97
C PHE A 91 13.73 4.11 -6.71
N GLY A 92 14.66 3.31 -6.18
CA GLY A 92 16.04 3.73 -5.90
C GLY A 92 16.23 4.48 -4.58
N GLY A 93 15.15 4.71 -3.81
CA GLY A 93 15.21 5.28 -2.47
C GLY A 93 15.54 4.25 -1.38
N THR A 94 15.68 4.73 -0.14
CA THR A 94 15.77 3.88 1.05
C THR A 94 14.40 3.31 1.45
N ILE A 95 14.37 2.34 2.37
CA ILE A 95 13.12 1.80 2.93
C ILE A 95 12.32 2.92 3.60
N GLN A 96 12.98 3.75 4.41
CA GLN A 96 12.42 4.90 5.11
C GLN A 96 11.85 5.93 4.12
N ALA A 97 12.58 6.22 3.04
CA ALA A 97 12.08 7.10 1.97
C ALA A 97 10.85 6.50 1.26
N SER A 98 10.73 5.18 1.19
CA SER A 98 9.55 4.51 0.64
C SER A 98 8.35 4.60 1.59
N PHE A 99 8.55 4.48 2.91
CA PHE A 99 7.49 4.73 3.90
C PHE A 99 7.05 6.20 3.92
N ALA A 100 7.97 7.15 3.78
CA ALA A 100 7.64 8.57 3.65
C ALA A 100 6.82 8.85 2.37
N ALA A 101 7.14 8.18 1.26
CA ALA A 101 6.37 8.26 0.03
C ALA A 101 4.97 7.64 0.18
N LEU A 102 4.86 6.47 0.81
CA LEU A 102 3.57 5.84 1.13
C LEU A 102 2.70 6.75 2.00
N LYS A 103 3.30 7.44 2.98
CA LYS A 103 2.58 8.45 3.79
C LYS A 103 1.97 9.56 2.94
N GLN A 104 2.73 10.07 1.96
CA GLN A 104 2.26 11.14 1.08
C GLN A 104 1.07 10.66 0.24
N ASP A 105 1.15 9.46 -0.32
CA ASP A 105 0.04 8.90 -1.09
C ASP A 105 -1.17 8.66 -0.19
N LEU A 106 -0.97 8.12 1.02
CA LEU A 106 -2.07 7.93 1.96
C LEU A 106 -2.81 9.24 2.28
N ALA A 107 -2.07 10.33 2.51
CA ALA A 107 -2.63 11.65 2.76
C ALA A 107 -3.39 12.22 1.55
N ASN A 108 -2.84 12.04 0.35
CA ASN A 108 -3.33 12.72 -0.85
C ASN A 108 -4.45 11.96 -1.56
N HIS A 109 -4.40 10.61 -1.53
CA HIS A 109 -5.18 9.77 -2.44
C HIS A 109 -6.04 8.71 -1.74
N PHE A 110 -5.78 8.41 -0.46
CA PHE A 110 -6.45 7.31 0.25
C PHE A 110 -7.38 7.77 1.38
N SER A 111 -7.89 9.01 1.34
CA SER A 111 -8.91 9.48 2.30
C SER A 111 -10.11 8.53 2.37
N VAL A 112 -10.54 7.98 1.23
CA VAL A 112 -11.62 6.99 1.15
C VAL A 112 -11.34 5.71 1.93
N PHE A 113 -10.08 5.28 1.98
CA PHE A 113 -9.66 4.12 2.76
C PHE A 113 -9.46 4.47 4.24
N LEU A 114 -8.95 5.67 4.55
CA LEU A 114 -8.65 6.09 5.92
C LEU A 114 -9.92 6.42 6.72
N SER A 115 -10.85 7.18 6.15
CA SER A 115 -12.03 7.68 6.88
C SER A 115 -13.30 7.77 6.04
N GLY A 116 -13.21 7.56 4.72
CA GLY A 116 -14.37 7.57 3.84
C GLY A 116 -15.21 6.31 3.91
N LYS A 117 -16.25 6.27 3.08
CA LYS A 117 -17.26 5.20 3.08
C LYS A 117 -16.78 3.96 2.34
N ASP A 118 -17.24 2.79 2.76
CA ASP A 118 -16.90 1.52 2.11
C ASP A 118 -17.32 1.53 0.63
N GLU A 119 -18.48 2.10 0.30
CA GLU A 119 -19.02 2.05 -1.06
C GLU A 119 -18.11 2.72 -2.10
N GLU A 120 -17.44 3.80 -1.69
CA GLU A 120 -16.50 4.57 -2.52
C GLU A 120 -15.20 3.80 -2.74
N PHE A 121 -14.64 3.18 -1.69
CA PHE A 121 -13.47 2.31 -1.83
C PHE A 121 -13.78 1.10 -2.71
N LEU A 122 -14.92 0.45 -2.45
CA LEU A 122 -15.37 -0.72 -3.18
C LEU A 122 -15.72 -0.40 -4.63
N ALA A 123 -16.03 0.86 -4.98
CA ALA A 123 -16.21 1.26 -6.38
C ALA A 123 -14.91 1.09 -7.18
N VAL A 124 -13.78 1.54 -6.63
CA VAL A 124 -12.46 1.38 -7.27
C VAL A 124 -12.10 -0.10 -7.41
N VAL A 125 -12.42 -0.92 -6.40
CA VAL A 125 -12.19 -2.37 -6.49
C VAL A 125 -13.05 -3.02 -7.57
N ARG A 126 -14.33 -2.63 -7.68
CA ARG A 126 -15.23 -3.14 -8.73
C ARG A 126 -14.73 -2.77 -10.13
N ASP A 127 -14.24 -1.55 -10.33
CA ASP A 127 -13.69 -1.12 -11.61
C ASP A 127 -12.43 -1.92 -11.97
N ARG A 128 -11.58 -2.22 -10.98
CA ARG A 128 -10.43 -3.13 -11.14
C ARG A 128 -10.86 -4.53 -11.51
N ASP A 129 -11.87 -5.07 -10.82
CA ASP A 129 -12.35 -6.44 -11.07
C ASP A 129 -13.05 -6.59 -12.43
N ALA A 130 -13.69 -5.52 -12.93
CA ALA A 130 -14.31 -5.49 -14.24
C ALA A 130 -13.30 -5.47 -15.40
N GLU A 131 -12.16 -4.77 -15.22
CA GLU A 131 -11.14 -4.63 -16.27
C GLU A 131 -9.71 -4.94 -15.78
N PRO A 132 -9.40 -6.09 -15.15
CA PRO A 132 -8.18 -6.30 -14.34
C PRO A 132 -6.84 -6.11 -15.04
N ASN A 133 -6.84 -6.11 -16.38
CA ASN A 133 -5.67 -5.94 -17.22
C ASN A 133 -5.57 -4.57 -17.91
N LYS A 134 -6.48 -3.62 -17.64
CA LYS A 134 -6.52 -2.30 -18.27
C LYS A 134 -5.18 -1.58 -18.27
N PHE A 135 -4.44 -1.71 -17.18
CA PHE A 135 -3.14 -1.07 -16.98
C PHE A 135 -1.98 -2.06 -16.86
N LYS A 136 -2.15 -3.28 -17.36
CA LYS A 136 -1.12 -4.34 -17.32
C LYS A 136 -0.69 -4.73 -18.73
N GLY A 137 0.58 -5.07 -18.89
CA GLY A 137 1.13 -5.54 -20.17
C GLY A 137 1.01 -4.52 -21.32
N LEU A 138 0.86 -5.03 -22.55
CA LEU A 138 0.76 -4.20 -23.77
C LEU A 138 -0.42 -3.21 -23.75
N ALA A 139 -1.48 -3.49 -22.98
CA ALA A 139 -2.62 -2.59 -22.83
C ALA A 139 -2.24 -1.26 -22.18
N ALA A 140 -1.22 -1.24 -21.31
CA ALA A 140 -0.70 -0.02 -20.69
C ALA A 140 0.03 0.91 -21.68
N LEU A 141 0.41 0.42 -22.86
CA LEU A 141 1.14 1.17 -23.89
C LEU A 141 0.22 1.79 -24.97
N GLY A 142 -1.07 1.44 -24.96
CA GLY A 142 -2.04 1.80 -26.01
C GLY A 142 -2.80 3.09 -25.74
N GLY A 143 -2.10 4.22 -25.59
CA GLY A 143 -2.70 5.53 -25.35
C GLY A 143 -2.06 6.70 -26.10
N ARG A 144 -1.31 6.43 -27.17
CA ARG A 144 -0.84 7.45 -28.11
C ARG A 144 -1.18 7.00 -29.53
N ARG A 145 -2.29 7.51 -30.06
CA ARG A 145 -2.45 7.75 -31.48
C ARG A 145 -2.53 9.26 -31.67
#